data_AF-A0A1J4UNS5-F1
#
_entry.id   AF-A0A1J4UNS5-F1
#
_cell.length_a   1.000
_cell.length_b   1.000
_cell.length_c   1.000
_cell.angle_alpha   90.00
_cell.angle_beta   90.00
_cell.angle_gamma   90.00
#
_symmetry.space_group_name_H-M   'P 1'
#
loop_
_entity.id
_entity.type
_entity.pdbx_description
1 polymer ?
#
loop_
_entity_poly.entity_id
_entity_poly.type
_entity_poly.pdbx_seq_one_letter_code
_entity_poly.pdbx_strand_id
1 'polypeptide(L)'
;MIQEKFKEYYSRRQPPAPPRCGEREFGVGYEKKIDLRHLHFRDEAALKDYFREEAPLYASYSIAYYDLPAARPMKNKGFTGADLAFDFDVARIGEHAHNPLICRPCLEAILRDALLLKEEFLEADFGFSSKEIALNYSGNKGYHVHVRGDEVRELDGNARRQLLQYVRGPEVAPLTEARHGTRKLLHGPGRGQTGWNAKFLHAAQEAVRNASEESLKGLLPKKVREQLLADKEGMVNALEEGRWELRLRPLWEQAFQDLKREKGLEPDAQVSLDLARLIRLPDSLHGSTGLLAKTIDRPDFDPFKHALAFSTGKRESAELLRRVEFEFAGQEWALEGRVLVPEAIAVFLDGQGLLVGK
;
A
#
# COMPACT_ATOMS: atom_id res chain seq x y z
N MET A 1 23.18 -20.29 -3.36
CA MET A 1 22.12 -21.32 -3.14
C MET A 1 20.76 -20.89 -3.69
N ILE A 2 20.36 -19.62 -3.53
CA ILE A 2 19.04 -19.09 -3.86
C ILE A 2 18.62 -19.36 -5.32
N GLN A 3 19.52 -19.20 -6.29
CA GLN A 3 19.21 -19.45 -7.70
C GLN A 3 18.80 -20.91 -7.95
N GLU A 4 19.45 -21.87 -7.31
CA GLU A 4 19.11 -23.29 -7.42
C GLU A 4 17.74 -23.58 -6.81
N LYS A 5 17.43 -22.95 -5.68
CA LYS A 5 16.12 -23.06 -5.02
C LYS A 5 15.01 -22.44 -5.85
N PHE A 6 15.27 -21.33 -6.53
CA PHE A 6 14.31 -20.73 -7.46
C PHE A 6 14.09 -21.63 -8.68
N LYS A 7 15.14 -22.25 -9.23
CA LYS A 7 15.01 -23.26 -10.30
C LYS A 7 14.17 -24.46 -9.84
N GLU A 8 14.41 -24.98 -8.63
CA GLU A 8 13.59 -26.07 -8.07
C GLU A 8 12.12 -25.63 -7.94
N TYR A 9 11.86 -24.45 -7.37
CA TYR A 9 10.52 -23.92 -7.18
C TYR A 9 9.78 -23.76 -8.52
N TYR A 10 10.38 -23.02 -9.46
CA TYR A 10 9.78 -22.73 -10.75
C TYR A 10 9.73 -23.93 -11.69
N SER A 11 10.45 -25.02 -11.42
CA SER A 11 10.24 -26.29 -12.13
C SER A 11 8.84 -26.89 -11.85
N ARG A 12 8.28 -26.62 -10.68
CA ARG A 12 7.01 -27.19 -10.19
C ARG A 12 5.86 -26.19 -10.17
N ARG A 13 6.13 -24.91 -9.86
CA ARG A 13 5.11 -23.87 -9.66
C ARG A 13 5.54 -22.59 -10.36
N GLN A 14 4.71 -22.08 -11.26
CA GLN A 14 4.96 -20.85 -11.99
C GLN A 14 3.88 -19.82 -11.68
N PRO A 15 4.19 -18.51 -11.70
CA PRO A 15 3.18 -17.48 -11.45
C PRO A 15 2.10 -17.50 -12.55
N PRO A 16 0.86 -17.12 -12.22
CA PRO A 16 -0.17 -16.90 -13.23
C PRO A 16 0.19 -15.68 -14.08
N ALA A 17 -0.36 -15.61 -15.29
CA ALA A 17 -0.16 -14.43 -16.11
C ALA A 17 -1.02 -13.26 -15.60
N PRO A 18 -0.52 -12.01 -15.70
CA PRO A 18 -1.36 -10.85 -15.43
C PRO A 18 -2.46 -10.75 -16.51
N PRO A 19 -3.60 -10.10 -16.22
CA PRO A 19 -4.64 -9.85 -17.21
C PRO A 19 -4.07 -9.17 -18.45
N ARG A 20 -4.47 -9.63 -19.64
CA ARG A 20 -3.98 -9.15 -20.96
C ARG A 20 -2.45 -9.25 -21.10
N CYS A 21 -1.89 -10.39 -20.69
CA CYS A 21 -0.46 -10.67 -20.71
C CYS A 21 0.23 -10.32 -22.05
N GLY A 22 -0.39 -10.68 -23.18
CA GLY A 22 0.14 -10.42 -24.52
C GLY A 22 0.25 -8.94 -24.90
N GLU A 23 -0.35 -8.05 -24.11
CA GLU A 23 -0.29 -6.61 -24.35
C GLU A 23 0.67 -5.91 -23.40
N ARG A 24 1.43 -6.65 -22.59
CA ARG A 24 2.26 -6.09 -21.53
C ARG A 24 3.73 -6.36 -21.77
N GLU A 25 4.54 -5.40 -21.34
CA GLU A 25 5.98 -5.58 -21.23
C GLU A 25 6.32 -6.27 -19.92
N PHE A 26 7.33 -7.12 -19.95
CA PHE A 26 7.92 -7.75 -18.80
C PHE A 26 9.38 -7.32 -18.63
N GLY A 27 9.81 -7.32 -17.37
CA GLY A 27 11.21 -7.19 -17.01
C GLY A 27 11.54 -8.17 -15.91
N VAL A 28 12.70 -8.80 -16.00
CA VAL A 28 13.18 -9.78 -15.03
C VAL A 28 14.60 -9.46 -14.60
N GLY A 29 15.02 -10.02 -13.47
CA GLY A 29 16.34 -9.78 -12.90
C GLY A 29 16.89 -10.97 -12.13
N TYR A 30 18.20 -10.98 -12.02
CA TYR A 30 19.04 -11.98 -11.37
C TYR A 30 20.05 -11.33 -10.42
N GLU A 31 20.68 -10.23 -10.84
CA GLU A 31 21.58 -9.43 -9.99
C GLU A 31 20.86 -8.17 -9.50
N LYS A 32 20.13 -7.51 -10.39
CA LYS A 32 19.31 -6.33 -10.08
C LYS A 32 17.85 -6.69 -10.14
N LYS A 33 16.98 -5.79 -9.68
CA LYS A 33 15.53 -5.98 -9.79
C LYS A 33 15.06 -6.14 -11.24
N ILE A 34 15.76 -5.52 -12.20
CA ILE A 34 15.53 -5.61 -13.64
C ILE A 34 16.90 -5.61 -14.34
N ASP A 35 17.29 -6.75 -14.91
CA ASP A 35 18.47 -6.90 -15.76
C ASP A 35 18.07 -7.02 -17.23
N LEU A 36 16.96 -7.70 -17.51
CA LEU A 36 16.38 -7.85 -18.83
C LEU A 36 15.03 -7.15 -18.87
N ARG A 37 14.82 -6.28 -19.87
CA ARG A 37 13.59 -5.51 -20.09
C ARG A 37 13.11 -5.67 -21.54
N HIS A 38 11.89 -5.22 -21.81
CA HIS A 38 11.22 -5.35 -23.10
C HIS A 38 10.92 -6.80 -23.48
N LEU A 39 10.75 -7.66 -22.47
CA LEU A 39 10.25 -9.01 -22.68
C LEU A 39 8.75 -8.95 -22.96
N HIS A 40 8.27 -9.93 -23.73
CA HIS A 40 6.85 -10.06 -24.09
C HIS A 40 6.50 -11.55 -24.09
N PHE A 41 5.37 -11.87 -23.48
CA PHE A 41 4.80 -13.21 -23.48
C PHE A 41 3.40 -13.13 -24.05
N ARG A 42 3.16 -13.86 -25.14
CA ARG A 42 1.89 -13.81 -25.87
C ARG A 42 0.71 -14.30 -25.01
N ASP A 43 0.96 -15.24 -24.11
CA ASP A 43 -0.04 -15.93 -23.30
C ASP A 43 0.60 -16.47 -21.99
N GLU A 44 -0.23 -17.05 -21.13
CA GLU A 44 0.21 -17.63 -19.87
C GLU A 44 1.16 -18.82 -20.04
N ALA A 45 0.97 -19.64 -21.09
CA ALA A 45 1.83 -20.79 -21.33
C ALA A 45 3.27 -20.33 -21.60
N ALA A 46 3.46 -19.34 -22.47
CA ALA A 46 4.76 -18.76 -22.77
C ALA A 46 5.44 -18.15 -21.53
N LEU A 47 4.67 -17.47 -20.67
CA LEU A 47 5.20 -16.94 -19.40
C LEU A 47 5.65 -18.07 -18.47
N LYS A 48 4.83 -19.11 -18.31
CA LYS A 48 5.17 -20.25 -17.45
C LYS A 48 6.37 -21.03 -17.96
N ASP A 49 6.49 -21.21 -19.26
CA ASP A 49 7.65 -21.87 -19.88
C ASP A 49 8.93 -21.08 -19.61
N TYR A 50 8.90 -19.76 -19.78
CA TYR A 50 10.03 -18.89 -19.43
C TYR A 50 10.43 -19.05 -17.97
N PHE A 51 9.48 -19.01 -17.02
CA PHE A 51 9.82 -19.18 -15.60
C PHE A 51 10.41 -20.54 -15.27
N ARG A 52 9.97 -21.60 -15.96
CA ARG A 52 10.49 -22.96 -15.78
C ARG A 52 11.94 -23.09 -16.23
N GLU A 53 12.30 -22.43 -17.33
CA GLU A 53 13.64 -22.50 -17.92
C GLU A 53 14.62 -21.53 -17.24
N GLU A 54 14.18 -20.30 -17.04
CA GLU A 54 15.05 -19.17 -16.68
C GLU A 54 15.10 -18.93 -15.16
N ALA A 55 14.00 -19.21 -14.45
CA ALA A 55 13.87 -19.07 -13.00
C ALA A 55 14.41 -17.72 -12.45
N PRO A 56 13.85 -16.57 -12.87
CA PRO A 56 14.36 -15.26 -12.47
C PRO A 56 14.17 -14.98 -10.98
N LEU A 57 15.13 -14.27 -10.38
CA LEU A 57 15.05 -13.85 -8.96
C LEU A 57 14.05 -12.71 -8.75
N TYR A 58 13.80 -11.92 -9.79
CA TYR A 58 12.85 -10.82 -9.78
C TYR A 58 12.08 -10.83 -11.09
N ALA A 59 10.77 -10.65 -11.02
CA ALA A 59 9.94 -10.47 -12.21
C ALA A 59 8.93 -9.34 -12.02
N SER A 60 8.74 -8.54 -13.05
CA SER A 60 7.82 -7.40 -13.07
C SER A 60 7.16 -7.28 -14.43
N TYR A 61 6.00 -6.66 -14.48
CA TYR A 61 5.26 -6.40 -15.70
C TYR A 61 4.76 -4.95 -15.73
N SER A 62 4.52 -4.41 -16.92
CA SER A 62 4.07 -3.02 -17.08
C SER A 62 2.63 -2.84 -16.65
N ILE A 63 2.33 -1.75 -15.93
CA ILE A 63 0.93 -1.32 -15.74
C ILE A 63 0.30 -0.91 -17.08
N ALA A 64 1.12 -0.43 -18.02
CA ALA A 64 0.72 -0.11 -19.39
C ALA A 64 0.40 -1.32 -20.26
N TYR A 65 -0.46 -1.06 -21.23
CA TYR A 65 -0.81 -1.89 -22.37
C TYR A 65 -0.17 -1.31 -23.64
N TYR A 66 0.28 -2.19 -24.53
CA TYR A 66 0.97 -1.85 -25.77
C TYR A 66 0.50 -2.74 -26.93
N ASP A 67 0.48 -2.19 -28.14
CA ASP A 67 0.28 -2.97 -29.37
C ASP A 67 1.49 -3.86 -29.67
N LEU A 68 2.70 -3.36 -29.41
CA LEU A 68 3.98 -4.05 -29.62
C LEU A 68 4.85 -3.98 -28.36
N PRO A 69 4.59 -4.79 -27.32
CA PRO A 69 5.23 -4.64 -26.01
C PRO A 69 6.75 -4.81 -26.02
N ALA A 70 7.29 -5.59 -26.96
CA ALA A 70 8.72 -5.82 -27.15
C ALA A 70 9.43 -4.75 -28.01
N ALA A 71 8.68 -3.86 -28.67
CA ALA A 71 9.27 -2.89 -29.59
C ALA A 71 10.18 -1.89 -28.89
N ARG A 72 11.19 -1.43 -29.64
CA ARG A 72 12.17 -0.43 -29.19
C ARG A 72 12.38 0.61 -30.30
N PRO A 73 12.63 1.88 -29.94
CA PRO A 73 12.51 2.50 -28.61
C PRO A 73 11.05 2.63 -28.14
N MET A 74 10.82 3.10 -26.91
CA MET A 74 9.51 3.15 -26.24
C MET A 74 8.35 3.70 -27.09
N LYS A 75 8.61 4.75 -27.88
CA LYS A 75 7.63 5.37 -28.80
C LYS A 75 7.05 4.40 -29.85
N ASN A 76 7.76 3.33 -30.16
CA ASN A 76 7.35 2.33 -31.16
C ASN A 76 6.43 1.25 -30.59
N LYS A 77 6.19 1.24 -29.27
CA LYS A 77 5.37 0.21 -28.64
C LYS A 77 3.87 0.36 -28.89
N GLY A 78 3.40 1.56 -29.25
CA GLY A 78 1.96 1.85 -29.38
C GLY A 78 1.25 1.74 -28.04
N PHE A 79 1.41 2.74 -27.16
CA PHE A 79 0.74 2.77 -25.86
C PHE A 79 -0.78 2.87 -26.04
N THR A 80 -1.55 1.98 -25.40
CA THR A 80 -3.02 1.93 -25.50
C THR A 80 -3.74 2.16 -24.17
N GLY A 81 -3.01 2.56 -23.12
CA GLY A 81 -3.55 2.84 -21.79
C GLY A 81 -2.77 2.14 -20.68
N ALA A 82 -3.15 2.36 -19.43
CA ALA A 82 -2.50 1.74 -18.28
C ALA A 82 -3.44 1.52 -17.10
N ASP A 83 -3.21 0.45 -16.35
CA ASP A 83 -3.80 0.30 -15.01
C ASP A 83 -3.38 1.45 -14.10
N LEU A 84 -4.11 1.64 -13.00
CA LEU A 84 -3.68 2.50 -11.91
C LEU A 84 -3.03 1.65 -10.82
N ALA A 85 -1.88 2.08 -10.31
CA ALA A 85 -1.17 1.38 -9.24
C ALA A 85 -0.74 2.35 -8.16
N PHE A 86 -0.81 1.91 -6.91
CA PHE A 86 -0.28 2.60 -5.74
C PHE A 86 0.69 1.66 -5.04
N ASP A 87 1.81 2.19 -4.55
CA ASP A 87 2.82 1.44 -3.81
C ASP A 87 3.00 2.08 -2.43
N PHE A 88 3.03 1.22 -1.42
CA PHE A 88 3.30 1.59 -0.05
C PHE A 88 4.47 0.76 0.45
N ASP A 89 5.59 1.42 0.74
CA ASP A 89 6.81 0.81 1.29
C ASP A 89 7.36 1.54 2.52
N VAL A 90 6.67 2.61 2.96
CA VAL A 90 6.96 3.39 4.16
C VAL A 90 5.81 3.26 5.14
N ALA A 91 6.11 2.81 6.36
CA ALA A 91 5.13 2.63 7.42
C ALA A 91 4.77 3.94 8.11
N ARG A 92 3.47 4.27 8.19
CA ARG A 92 2.95 5.33 9.07
C ARG A 92 2.71 4.77 10.48
N ILE A 93 3.78 4.62 11.24
CA ILE A 93 3.74 4.10 12.62
C ILE A 93 4.63 4.95 13.53
N GLY A 94 4.29 5.00 14.82
CA GLY A 94 5.13 5.64 15.82
C GLY A 94 6.50 4.95 15.99
N GLU A 95 7.34 5.54 16.85
CA GLU A 95 8.66 5.01 17.16
C GLU A 95 8.58 3.57 17.67
N HIS A 96 9.40 2.70 17.07
CA HIS A 96 9.58 1.32 17.50
C HIS A 96 10.97 0.81 17.13
N ALA A 97 11.37 -0.32 17.71
CA ALA A 97 12.63 -0.98 17.37
C ALA A 97 12.53 -1.64 15.98
N HIS A 98 13.12 -1.00 14.97
CA HIS A 98 13.16 -1.56 13.62
C HIS A 98 14.13 -2.73 13.53
N ASN A 99 13.66 -3.83 12.91
CA ASN A 99 14.55 -4.89 12.47
C ASN A 99 15.03 -4.59 11.03
N PRO A 100 16.35 -4.53 10.78
CA PRO A 100 16.89 -4.12 9.49
C PRO A 100 16.72 -5.16 8.38
N LEU A 101 16.48 -6.43 8.72
CA LEU A 101 16.27 -7.50 7.75
C LEU A 101 14.81 -7.54 7.28
N ILE A 102 13.89 -7.59 8.25
CA ILE A 102 12.45 -7.60 7.99
C ILE A 102 11.70 -7.19 9.25
N CYS A 103 10.75 -6.26 9.14
CA CYS A 103 10.10 -5.65 10.29
C CYS A 103 8.57 -5.86 10.24
N ARG A 104 8.05 -6.75 11.08
CA ARG A 104 6.62 -7.06 11.18
C ARG A 104 5.76 -5.82 11.48
N PRO A 105 6.05 -5.00 12.51
CA PRO A 105 5.22 -3.82 12.79
C PRO A 105 5.10 -2.86 11.60
N CYS A 106 6.18 -2.71 10.82
CA CYS A 106 6.16 -1.92 9.58
C CYS A 106 5.26 -2.57 8.53
N LEU A 107 5.43 -3.85 8.23
CA LEU A 107 4.61 -4.55 7.23
C LEU A 107 3.13 -4.54 7.59
N GLU A 108 2.78 -4.66 8.88
CA GLU A 108 1.40 -4.57 9.34
C GLU A 108 0.84 -3.16 9.21
N ALA A 109 1.64 -2.13 9.51
CA ALA A 109 1.23 -0.73 9.30
C ALA A 109 1.00 -0.40 7.83
N ILE A 110 1.90 -0.83 6.96
CA ILE A 110 1.78 -0.61 5.51
C ILE A 110 0.57 -1.36 4.94
N LEU A 111 0.30 -2.58 5.42
CA LEU A 111 -0.91 -3.32 5.02
C LEU A 111 -2.19 -2.58 5.43
N ARG A 112 -2.23 -2.02 6.65
CA ARG A 112 -3.36 -1.18 7.10
C ARG A 112 -3.57 0.03 6.19
N ASP A 113 -2.50 0.71 5.79
CA ASP A 113 -2.59 1.85 4.87
C ASP A 113 -3.08 1.44 3.47
N ALA A 114 -2.62 0.30 2.96
CA ALA A 114 -3.08 -0.22 1.67
C ALA A 114 -4.55 -0.67 1.70
N LEU A 115 -5.01 -1.27 2.81
CA LEU A 115 -6.42 -1.60 3.05
C LEU A 115 -7.27 -0.34 3.19
N LEU A 116 -6.77 0.68 3.89
CA LEU A 116 -7.43 1.97 4.02
C LEU A 116 -7.62 2.63 2.66
N LEU A 117 -6.61 2.61 1.78
CA LEU A 117 -6.73 3.08 0.40
C LEU A 117 -7.87 2.35 -0.32
N LYS A 118 -7.87 1.01 -0.25
CA LYS A 118 -8.87 0.18 -0.90
C LYS A 118 -10.28 0.52 -0.42
N GLU A 119 -10.51 0.49 0.89
CA GLU A 119 -11.86 0.54 1.47
C GLU A 119 -12.41 1.96 1.51
N GLU A 120 -11.63 2.92 2.00
CA GLU A 120 -12.11 4.29 2.28
C GLU A 120 -12.07 5.22 1.07
N PHE A 121 -11.27 4.89 0.05
CA PHE A 121 -11.08 5.75 -1.12
C PHE A 121 -11.52 5.05 -2.40
N LEU A 122 -10.90 3.92 -2.75
CA LEU A 122 -11.20 3.27 -4.04
C LEU A 122 -12.63 2.71 -4.08
N GLU A 123 -13.07 2.04 -3.02
CA GLU A 123 -14.42 1.49 -2.93
C GLU A 123 -15.43 2.55 -2.49
N ALA A 124 -15.23 3.19 -1.34
CA ALA A 124 -16.22 4.12 -0.78
C ALA A 124 -16.36 5.45 -1.53
N ASP A 125 -15.26 6.07 -1.98
CA ASP A 125 -15.31 7.40 -2.61
C ASP A 125 -15.36 7.33 -4.14
N PHE A 126 -14.61 6.42 -4.76
CA PHE A 126 -14.53 6.29 -6.21
C PHE A 126 -15.48 5.24 -6.80
N GLY A 127 -16.03 4.35 -5.98
CA GLY A 127 -17.04 3.39 -6.40
C GLY A 127 -16.50 2.19 -7.18
N PHE A 128 -15.19 1.93 -7.15
CA PHE A 128 -14.63 0.72 -7.74
C PHE A 128 -15.13 -0.52 -7.00
N SER A 129 -15.41 -1.60 -7.73
CA SER A 129 -15.74 -2.87 -7.11
C SER A 129 -14.48 -3.59 -6.60
N SER A 130 -14.63 -4.44 -5.58
CA SER A 130 -13.51 -5.23 -5.06
C SER A 130 -12.87 -6.16 -6.10
N LYS A 131 -13.54 -6.44 -7.23
CA LYS A 131 -12.99 -7.27 -8.32
C LYS A 131 -12.02 -6.51 -9.22
N GLU A 132 -12.15 -5.19 -9.26
CA GLU A 132 -11.28 -4.29 -10.04
C GLU A 132 -9.99 -3.95 -9.27
N ILE A 133 -9.99 -4.18 -7.96
CA ILE A 133 -8.89 -3.86 -7.05
C ILE A 133 -8.17 -5.14 -6.65
N ALA A 134 -6.87 -5.20 -6.91
CA ALA A 134 -5.99 -6.25 -6.42
C ALA A 134 -4.98 -5.67 -5.42
N LEU A 135 -5.01 -6.17 -4.18
CA LEU A 135 -4.01 -5.88 -3.17
C LEU A 135 -2.92 -6.96 -3.20
N ASN A 136 -1.66 -6.56 -3.30
CA ASN A 136 -0.54 -7.48 -3.53
C ASN A 136 0.57 -7.18 -2.53
N TYR A 137 1.04 -8.18 -1.79
CA TYR A 137 2.31 -8.09 -1.08
C TYR A 137 3.46 -8.11 -2.09
N SER A 138 4.43 -7.21 -1.97
CA SER A 138 5.57 -7.10 -2.90
C SER A 138 6.58 -8.26 -2.81
N GLY A 139 6.44 -9.11 -1.78
CA GLY A 139 7.42 -10.14 -1.42
C GLY A 139 8.57 -9.63 -0.55
N ASN A 140 8.59 -8.33 -0.21
CA ASN A 140 9.68 -7.75 0.58
C ASN A 140 9.18 -6.73 1.62
N LYS A 141 9.13 -5.44 1.27
CA LYS A 141 8.96 -4.34 2.24
C LYS A 141 7.59 -3.67 2.21
N GLY A 142 6.81 -3.92 1.17
CA GLY A 142 5.62 -3.12 0.91
C GLY A 142 4.49 -3.88 0.23
N TYR A 143 3.44 -3.13 -0.10
CA TYR A 143 2.24 -3.62 -0.74
C TYR A 143 1.87 -2.73 -1.93
N HIS A 144 1.37 -3.34 -2.99
CA HIS A 144 0.86 -2.65 -4.16
C HIS A 144 -0.65 -2.82 -4.25
N VAL A 145 -1.36 -1.73 -4.53
CA VAL A 145 -2.79 -1.74 -4.86
C VAL A 145 -2.92 -1.47 -6.35
N HIS A 146 -3.42 -2.45 -7.11
CA HIS A 146 -3.67 -2.31 -8.54
C HIS A 146 -5.17 -2.11 -8.76
N VAL A 147 -5.53 -1.10 -9.53
CA VAL A 147 -6.90 -0.84 -9.97
C VAL A 147 -6.96 -1.01 -11.47
N ARG A 148 -7.87 -1.86 -11.93
CA ARG A 148 -8.07 -2.19 -13.34
C ARG A 148 -9.50 -1.86 -13.72
N GLY A 149 -9.69 -1.23 -14.87
CA GLY A 149 -10.99 -0.82 -15.38
C GLY A 149 -10.79 0.11 -16.58
N ASP A 150 -11.79 0.22 -17.42
CA ASP A 150 -11.73 1.14 -18.56
C ASP A 150 -11.69 2.60 -18.08
N GLU A 151 -12.24 2.89 -16.90
CA GLU A 151 -12.28 4.22 -16.28
C GLU A 151 -10.88 4.74 -15.92
N VAL A 152 -9.94 3.85 -15.59
CA VAL A 152 -8.56 4.24 -15.21
C VAL A 152 -7.57 4.20 -16.36
N ARG A 153 -7.96 3.54 -17.47
CA ARG A 153 -7.06 3.20 -18.58
C ARG A 153 -6.48 4.42 -19.28
N GLU A 154 -7.28 5.47 -19.42
CA GLU A 154 -6.91 6.71 -20.12
C GLU A 154 -6.42 7.82 -19.17
N LEU A 155 -6.37 7.56 -17.85
CA LEU A 155 -5.91 8.57 -16.90
C LEU A 155 -4.45 8.95 -17.17
N ASP A 156 -4.25 10.22 -17.52
CA ASP A 156 -2.92 10.79 -17.72
C ASP A 156 -2.22 11.10 -16.38
N GLY A 157 -0.97 11.58 -16.47
CA GLY A 157 -0.20 11.93 -15.27
C GLY A 157 -0.83 13.05 -14.42
N ASN A 158 -1.64 13.95 -15.00
CA ASN A 158 -2.28 15.03 -14.25
C ASN A 158 -3.49 14.52 -13.46
N ALA A 159 -4.35 13.71 -14.09
CA ALA A 159 -5.47 13.07 -13.43
C ALA A 159 -4.99 12.17 -12.27
N ARG A 160 -3.93 11.39 -12.50
CA ARG A 160 -3.31 10.54 -11.46
C ARG A 160 -2.72 11.36 -10.32
N ARG A 161 -2.16 12.54 -10.60
CA ARG A 161 -1.69 13.48 -9.56
C ARG A 161 -2.84 14.00 -8.71
N GLN A 162 -3.99 14.29 -9.31
CA GLN A 162 -5.17 14.71 -8.55
C GLN A 162 -5.71 13.58 -7.67
N LEU A 163 -5.68 12.32 -8.13
CA LEU A 163 -6.02 11.17 -7.29
C LEU A 163 -5.06 11.03 -6.09
N LEU A 164 -3.75 11.18 -6.31
CA LEU A 164 -2.75 11.19 -5.23
C LEU A 164 -2.99 12.32 -4.23
N GLN A 165 -3.35 13.52 -4.70
CA GLN A 165 -3.70 14.64 -3.82
C GLN A 165 -4.98 14.36 -3.04
N TYR A 166 -5.97 13.74 -3.66
CA TYR A 166 -7.22 13.38 -3.01
C TYR A 166 -7.00 12.38 -1.86
N VAL A 167 -6.20 11.33 -2.06
CA VAL A 167 -5.96 10.33 -0.99
C VAL A 167 -5.11 10.88 0.16
N ARG A 168 -4.26 11.89 -0.10
CA ARG A 168 -3.53 12.63 0.95
C ARG A 168 -4.46 13.48 1.81
N GLY A 169 -5.53 13.99 1.21
CA GLY A 169 -6.53 14.83 1.84
C GLY A 169 -6.23 16.32 1.78
N PRO A 170 -7.26 17.17 2.03
CA PRO A 170 -7.12 18.62 1.91
C PRO A 170 -6.08 19.20 2.87
N GLU A 171 -5.46 20.32 2.47
CA GLU A 171 -4.50 21.02 3.33
C GLU A 171 -5.16 21.75 4.49
N VAL A 172 -6.41 22.20 4.31
CA VAL A 172 -7.17 22.93 5.30
C VAL A 172 -8.55 22.32 5.46
N ALA A 173 -9.12 22.44 6.66
CA ALA A 173 -10.49 22.04 6.92
C ALA A 173 -11.44 22.79 5.96
N PRO A 174 -12.45 22.12 5.38
CA PRO A 174 -13.42 22.73 4.46
C PRO A 174 -14.43 23.63 5.18
N LEU A 175 -13.92 24.62 5.90
CA LEU A 175 -14.69 25.59 6.69
C LEU A 175 -14.65 26.95 6.00
N THR A 176 -15.82 27.59 5.88
CA THR A 176 -15.98 28.90 5.23
C THR A 176 -16.60 29.90 6.20
N GLU A 177 -15.99 31.07 6.35
CA GLU A 177 -16.58 32.17 7.10
C GLU A 177 -17.53 32.99 6.21
N ALA A 178 -18.73 33.26 6.71
CA ALA A 178 -19.69 34.16 6.09
C ALA A 178 -20.04 35.30 7.05
N ARG A 179 -20.39 36.47 6.51
CA ARG A 179 -20.91 37.61 7.29
C ARG A 179 -22.40 37.75 7.07
N HIS A 180 -23.15 37.86 8.15
CA HIS A 180 -24.57 38.21 8.12
C HIS A 180 -24.79 39.43 9.03
N GLY A 181 -24.79 40.63 8.43
CA GLY A 181 -24.72 41.89 9.17
C GLY A 181 -23.39 42.03 9.91
N THR A 182 -23.46 42.27 11.23
CA THR A 182 -22.28 42.36 12.12
C THR A 182 -21.80 40.99 12.62
N ARG A 183 -22.57 39.91 12.41
CA ARG A 183 -22.26 38.58 12.93
C ARG A 183 -21.43 37.78 11.92
N LYS A 184 -20.36 37.15 12.41
CA LYS A 184 -19.61 36.12 11.68
C LYS A 184 -20.25 34.75 11.92
N LEU A 185 -20.42 33.98 10.84
CA LEU A 185 -20.89 32.61 10.85
C LEU A 185 -19.81 31.72 10.26
N LEU A 186 -19.69 30.50 10.77
CA LEU A 186 -18.82 29.47 10.22
C LEU A 186 -19.70 28.38 9.60
N HIS A 187 -19.46 28.10 8.33
CA HIS A 187 -20.11 27.02 7.60
C HIS A 187 -19.09 25.93 7.32
N GLY A 188 -19.58 24.69 7.23
CA GLY A 188 -18.77 23.53 6.88
C GLY A 188 -19.66 22.45 6.27
N PRO A 189 -19.12 21.23 6.08
CA PRO A 189 -19.90 20.10 5.60
C PRO A 189 -21.13 19.84 6.46
N GLY A 190 -22.23 19.47 5.81
CA GLY A 190 -23.48 19.02 6.44
C GLY A 190 -23.90 17.64 5.91
N ARG A 191 -25.13 17.23 6.22
CA ARG A 191 -25.67 15.92 5.83
C ARG A 191 -25.65 15.73 4.32
N GLY A 192 -25.36 14.50 3.87
CA GLY A 192 -25.39 14.12 2.46
C GLY A 192 -24.13 14.49 1.66
N GLN A 193 -23.12 15.07 2.31
CA GLN A 193 -21.79 15.22 1.71
C GLN A 193 -21.12 13.85 1.54
N THR A 194 -20.12 13.78 0.66
CA THR A 194 -19.33 12.58 0.37
C THR A 194 -17.83 12.86 0.57
N GLY A 195 -16.99 11.81 0.49
CA GLY A 195 -15.55 11.95 0.54
C GLY A 195 -15.02 12.61 1.81
N TRP A 196 -14.00 13.46 1.67
CA TRP A 196 -13.41 14.19 2.79
C TRP A 196 -14.40 15.08 3.56
N ASN A 197 -15.43 15.61 2.90
CA ASN A 197 -16.45 16.41 3.57
C ASN A 197 -17.29 15.53 4.53
N ALA A 198 -17.68 14.33 4.09
CA ALA A 198 -18.39 13.37 4.94
C ALA A 198 -17.52 12.87 6.09
N LYS A 199 -16.27 12.50 5.78
CA LYS A 199 -15.27 12.06 6.76
C LYS A 199 -15.04 13.14 7.82
N PHE A 200 -14.94 14.42 7.42
CA PHE A 200 -14.75 15.54 8.35
C PHE A 200 -16.00 15.84 9.19
N LEU A 201 -17.20 15.79 8.60
CA LEU A 201 -18.43 15.89 9.38
C LEU A 201 -18.49 14.83 10.48
N HIS A 202 -18.22 13.57 10.12
CA HIS A 202 -18.21 12.46 11.08
C HIS A 202 -17.16 12.69 12.19
N ALA A 203 -15.93 13.07 11.83
CA ALA A 203 -14.87 13.37 12.79
C ALA A 203 -15.26 14.51 13.77
N ALA A 204 -15.91 15.56 13.27
CA ALA A 204 -16.38 16.66 14.11
C ALA A 204 -17.52 16.24 15.05
N GLN A 205 -18.45 15.40 14.58
CA GLN A 205 -19.50 14.83 15.43
C GLN A 205 -18.90 13.97 16.55
N GLU A 206 -17.93 13.11 16.23
CA GLU A 206 -17.22 12.30 17.23
C GLU A 206 -16.43 13.17 18.22
N ALA A 207 -15.80 14.25 17.75
CA ALA A 207 -15.11 15.19 18.62
C ALA A 207 -16.08 15.85 19.64
N VAL A 208 -17.32 16.15 19.23
CA VAL A 208 -18.36 16.65 20.16
C VAL A 208 -18.84 15.57 21.12
N ARG A 209 -19.18 14.38 20.61
CA ARG A 209 -19.70 13.27 21.43
C ARG A 209 -18.70 12.85 22.50
N ASN A 210 -17.43 12.72 22.12
CA ASN A 210 -16.35 12.28 23.00
C ASN A 210 -15.74 13.41 23.84
N ALA A 211 -16.17 14.66 23.64
CA ALA A 211 -15.64 15.79 24.39
C ALA A 211 -15.84 15.64 25.91
N SER A 212 -14.78 15.89 26.66
CA SER A 212 -14.77 16.00 28.12
C SER A 212 -14.10 17.31 28.55
N GLU A 213 -14.35 17.74 29.78
CA GLU A 213 -13.72 18.96 30.33
C GLU A 213 -12.19 18.89 30.20
N GLU A 214 -11.58 17.73 30.43
CA GLU A 214 -10.13 17.54 30.32
C GLU A 214 -9.65 17.63 28.86
N SER A 215 -10.32 16.96 27.92
CA SER A 215 -9.93 17.02 26.49
C SER A 215 -10.04 18.41 25.87
N LEU A 216 -10.94 19.25 26.39
CA LEU A 216 -11.19 20.60 25.87
C LEU A 216 -10.37 21.67 26.60
N LYS A 217 -9.75 21.33 27.73
CA LYS A 217 -8.94 22.24 28.53
C LYS A 217 -7.71 22.66 27.73
N GLY A 218 -7.40 23.96 27.71
CA GLY A 218 -6.33 24.52 26.88
C GLY A 218 -6.72 24.73 25.42
N LEU A 219 -7.69 23.98 24.89
CA LEU A 219 -8.20 24.15 23.53
C LEU A 219 -9.28 25.24 23.44
N LEU A 220 -10.20 25.29 24.41
CA LEU A 220 -11.35 26.21 24.42
C LEU A 220 -11.46 26.98 25.76
N PRO A 221 -11.99 28.22 25.77
CA PRO A 221 -12.30 28.94 27.00
C PRO A 221 -13.35 28.23 27.87
N LYS A 222 -13.25 28.34 29.21
CA LYS A 222 -14.12 27.64 30.18
C LYS A 222 -15.62 27.75 29.86
N LYS A 223 -16.12 28.96 29.64
CA LYS A 223 -17.53 29.21 29.32
C LYS A 223 -17.99 28.52 28.03
N VAL A 224 -17.10 28.38 27.04
CA VAL A 224 -17.41 27.71 25.77
C VAL A 224 -17.48 26.20 25.97
N ARG A 225 -16.60 25.63 26.81
CA ARG A 225 -16.65 24.21 27.18
C ARG A 225 -17.94 23.86 27.90
N GLU A 226 -18.31 24.64 28.92
CA GLU A 226 -19.55 24.45 29.68
C GLU A 226 -20.78 24.45 28.75
N GLN A 227 -20.82 25.35 27.76
CA GLN A 227 -21.90 25.39 26.76
C GLN A 227 -21.92 24.16 25.84
N LEU A 228 -20.76 23.74 25.33
CA LEU A 228 -20.65 22.55 24.49
C LEU A 228 -21.06 21.27 25.26
N LEU A 229 -20.59 21.13 26.50
CA LEU A 229 -20.87 19.95 27.33
C LEU A 229 -22.33 19.90 27.80
N ALA A 230 -22.99 21.05 27.94
CA ALA A 230 -24.40 21.12 28.31
C ALA A 230 -25.36 20.73 27.18
N ASP A 231 -24.95 20.87 25.90
CA ASP A 231 -25.81 20.59 24.74
C ASP A 231 -25.03 19.95 23.58
N LYS A 232 -24.51 18.73 23.79
CA LYS A 232 -23.79 18.00 22.74
C LYS A 232 -24.69 17.63 21.56
N GLU A 233 -25.91 17.17 21.83
CA GLU A 233 -26.87 16.74 20.81
C GLU A 233 -27.28 17.92 19.91
N GLY A 234 -27.56 19.10 20.49
CA GLY A 234 -27.83 20.30 19.71
C GLY A 234 -26.66 20.71 18.82
N MET A 235 -25.42 20.56 19.29
CA MET A 235 -24.23 20.84 18.49
C MET A 235 -24.06 19.84 17.34
N VAL A 236 -24.29 18.54 17.58
CA VAL A 236 -24.25 17.51 16.53
C VAL A 236 -25.32 17.78 15.46
N ASN A 237 -26.55 18.10 15.86
CA ASN A 237 -27.63 18.45 14.93
C ASN A 237 -27.30 19.71 14.11
N ALA A 238 -26.67 20.72 14.73
CA ALA A 238 -26.23 21.91 14.00
C ALA A 238 -25.17 21.59 12.93
N LEU A 239 -24.23 20.68 13.21
CA LEU A 239 -23.25 20.22 12.22
C LEU A 239 -23.93 19.54 11.01
N GLU A 240 -24.98 18.74 11.23
CA GLU A 240 -25.72 18.11 10.13
C GLU A 240 -26.39 19.13 9.20
N GLU A 241 -26.76 20.28 9.72
CA GLU A 241 -27.31 21.40 8.96
C GLU A 241 -26.22 22.33 8.38
N GLY A 242 -24.95 21.96 8.49
CA GLY A 242 -23.82 22.75 7.99
C GLY A 242 -23.53 24.01 8.83
N ARG A 243 -24.09 24.12 10.04
CA ARG A 243 -23.88 25.25 10.96
C ARG A 243 -22.80 24.91 11.98
N TRP A 244 -21.60 25.41 11.75
CA TRP A 244 -20.46 25.17 12.62
C TRP A 244 -20.30 26.36 13.59
N GLU A 245 -20.21 26.10 14.90
CA GLU A 245 -20.05 27.19 15.88
C GLU A 245 -18.63 27.77 15.77
N LEU A 246 -18.54 29.07 15.46
CA LEU A 246 -17.26 29.77 15.24
C LEU A 246 -16.36 29.70 16.46
N ARG A 247 -16.91 29.76 17.68
CA ARG A 247 -16.14 29.66 18.92
C ARG A 247 -15.51 28.28 19.15
N LEU A 248 -15.97 27.26 18.43
CA LEU A 248 -15.44 25.89 18.46
C LEU A 248 -14.42 25.63 17.33
N ARG A 249 -14.01 26.65 16.56
CA ARG A 249 -13.00 26.51 15.49
C ARG A 249 -11.74 25.74 15.90
N PRO A 250 -11.13 25.94 17.09
CA PRO A 250 -9.99 25.14 17.51
C PRO A 250 -10.30 23.63 17.61
N LEU A 251 -11.51 23.27 18.05
CA LEU A 251 -11.96 21.87 18.10
C LEU A 251 -12.13 21.30 16.69
N TRP A 252 -12.66 22.08 15.75
CA TRP A 252 -12.83 21.66 14.36
C TRP A 252 -11.50 21.47 13.64
N GLU A 253 -10.56 22.38 13.87
CA GLU A 253 -9.20 22.28 13.33
C GLU A 253 -8.48 21.06 13.90
N GLN A 254 -8.57 20.82 15.22
CA GLN A 254 -8.01 19.63 15.85
C GLN A 254 -8.62 18.35 15.28
N ALA A 255 -9.96 18.27 15.19
CA ALA A 255 -10.66 17.11 14.63
C ALA A 255 -10.27 16.85 13.16
N PHE A 256 -10.08 17.91 12.36
CA PHE A 256 -9.61 17.77 10.98
C PHE A 256 -8.18 17.25 10.91
N GLN A 257 -7.28 17.76 11.75
CA GLN A 257 -5.89 17.29 11.80
C GLN A 257 -5.78 15.83 12.25
N ASP A 258 -6.60 15.44 13.23
CA ASP A 258 -6.66 14.05 13.70
C ASP A 258 -7.20 13.13 12.60
N LEU A 259 -8.25 13.54 11.89
CA LEU A 259 -8.76 12.83 10.72
C LEU A 259 -7.71 12.71 9.61
N LYS A 260 -6.98 13.78 9.27
CA LYS A 260 -5.94 13.76 8.24
C LYS A 260 -4.79 12.84 8.64
N ARG A 261 -4.40 12.81 9.92
CA ARG A 261 -3.39 11.88 10.44
C ARG A 261 -3.85 10.43 10.35
N GLU A 262 -5.12 10.15 10.64
CA GLU A 262 -5.68 8.81 10.57
C GLU A 262 -5.82 8.33 9.11
N LYS A 263 -6.49 9.13 8.27
CA LYS A 263 -6.97 8.71 6.95
C LYS A 263 -6.10 9.18 5.78
N GLY A 264 -5.29 10.21 5.94
CA GLY A 264 -4.46 10.76 4.86
C GLY A 264 -3.31 9.82 4.49
N LEU A 265 -3.22 9.48 3.20
CA LEU A 265 -2.26 8.51 2.68
C LEU A 265 -1.24 9.16 1.73
N GLU A 266 0.00 8.68 1.77
CA GLU A 266 1.10 9.14 0.91
C GLU A 266 1.80 7.96 0.22
N PRO A 267 1.16 7.31 -0.76
CA PRO A 267 1.81 6.27 -1.56
C PRO A 267 2.97 6.85 -2.40
N ASP A 268 3.88 6.00 -2.89
CA ASP A 268 4.96 6.42 -3.80
C ASP A 268 4.36 6.99 -5.08
N ALA A 269 4.41 8.32 -5.19
CA ALA A 269 3.86 9.07 -6.31
C ALA A 269 4.48 8.63 -7.66
N GLN A 270 5.74 8.18 -7.68
CA GLN A 270 6.36 7.74 -8.93
C GLN A 270 5.70 6.49 -9.50
N VAL A 271 5.19 5.59 -8.66
CA VAL A 271 4.49 4.38 -9.13
C VAL A 271 3.18 4.74 -9.80
N SER A 272 2.42 5.65 -9.21
CA SER A 272 1.12 6.03 -9.78
C SER A 272 1.27 6.92 -11.01
N LEU A 273 2.26 7.82 -11.06
CA LEU A 273 2.42 8.79 -12.16
C LEU A 273 3.10 8.21 -13.41
N ASP A 274 4.00 7.24 -13.26
CA ASP A 274 4.70 6.63 -14.39
C ASP A 274 3.81 5.61 -15.11
N LEU A 275 3.21 6.02 -16.22
CA LEU A 275 2.35 5.14 -17.04
C LEU A 275 3.07 3.89 -17.55
N ALA A 276 4.41 3.93 -17.68
CA ALA A 276 5.22 2.82 -18.14
C ALA A 276 5.86 2.01 -17.00
N ARG A 277 5.43 2.24 -15.75
CA ARG A 277 6.00 1.60 -14.57
C ARG A 277 5.91 0.08 -14.68
N LEU A 278 7.00 -0.60 -14.33
CA LEU A 278 6.99 -2.03 -14.06
C LEU A 278 6.66 -2.26 -12.58
N ILE A 279 5.68 -3.10 -12.32
CA ILE A 279 5.24 -3.53 -10.99
C ILE A 279 5.54 -5.02 -10.82
N ARG A 280 5.81 -5.43 -9.58
CA ARG A 280 6.13 -6.84 -9.26
C ARG A 280 5.03 -7.76 -9.78
N LEU A 281 5.42 -8.84 -10.47
CA LEU A 281 4.49 -9.86 -10.93
C LEU A 281 3.93 -10.64 -9.73
N PRO A 282 2.61 -10.65 -9.49
CA PRO A 282 2.02 -11.41 -8.41
C PRO A 282 2.35 -12.89 -8.49
N ASP A 283 2.48 -13.50 -7.32
CA ASP A 283 2.85 -14.89 -7.06
C ASP A 283 4.20 -15.34 -7.65
N SER A 284 5.05 -14.38 -8.07
CA SER A 284 6.48 -14.64 -8.29
C SER A 284 7.27 -14.57 -6.98
N LEU A 285 8.42 -15.24 -6.93
CA LEU A 285 9.36 -15.14 -5.82
C LEU A 285 10.13 -13.81 -5.84
N HIS A 286 10.51 -13.34 -4.65
CA HIS A 286 11.33 -12.16 -4.47
C HIS A 286 12.77 -12.52 -4.05
N GLY A 287 13.75 -12.22 -4.90
CA GLY A 287 15.15 -12.63 -4.74
C GLY A 287 15.85 -12.19 -3.46
N SER A 288 15.37 -11.15 -2.78
CA SER A 288 15.96 -10.73 -1.50
C SER A 288 15.44 -11.50 -0.28
N THR A 289 14.30 -12.19 -0.40
CA THR A 289 13.60 -12.76 0.76
C THR A 289 13.21 -14.22 0.56
N GLY A 290 13.12 -14.68 -0.69
CA GLY A 290 12.54 -15.99 -1.02
C GLY A 290 11.02 -16.07 -0.78
N LEU A 291 10.37 -14.97 -0.40
CA LEU A 291 8.91 -14.91 -0.22
C LEU A 291 8.21 -14.70 -1.57
N LEU A 292 6.96 -15.13 -1.62
CA LEU A 292 6.05 -14.83 -2.73
C LEU A 292 5.59 -13.38 -2.69
N ALA A 293 5.56 -12.74 -3.85
CA ALA A 293 4.84 -11.49 -4.06
C ALA A 293 3.33 -11.76 -4.14
N LYS A 294 2.71 -12.08 -3.00
CA LYS A 294 1.41 -12.72 -2.91
C LYS A 294 0.25 -11.76 -3.22
N THR A 295 -0.69 -12.17 -4.08
CA THR A 295 -2.02 -11.53 -4.17
C THR A 295 -2.78 -11.84 -2.88
N ILE A 296 -3.30 -10.81 -2.20
CA ILE A 296 -4.01 -10.95 -0.93
C ILE A 296 -5.49 -11.24 -1.19
N ASP A 297 -5.95 -12.40 -0.75
CA ASP A 297 -7.31 -12.91 -0.91
C ASP A 297 -8.03 -13.16 0.43
N ARG A 298 -7.41 -12.74 1.54
CA ARG A 298 -7.89 -13.01 2.90
C ARG A 298 -7.62 -11.82 3.85
N PRO A 299 -8.50 -11.58 4.84
CA PRO A 299 -8.36 -10.46 5.77
C PRO A 299 -7.27 -10.66 6.82
N ASP A 300 -6.94 -11.91 7.18
CA ASP A 300 -5.92 -12.26 8.18
C ASP A 300 -4.54 -12.55 7.55
N PHE A 301 -4.22 -11.86 6.46
CA PHE A 301 -2.95 -12.04 5.76
C PHE A 301 -1.76 -11.72 6.67
N ASP A 302 -0.73 -12.56 6.57
CA ASP A 302 0.50 -12.49 7.36
C ASP A 302 1.63 -12.91 6.42
N PRO A 303 2.51 -11.99 5.98
CA PRO A 303 3.53 -12.28 4.99
C PRO A 303 4.47 -13.38 5.47
N PHE A 304 4.68 -13.56 6.78
CA PHE A 304 5.61 -14.57 7.29
C PHE A 304 5.01 -15.96 7.37
N LYS A 305 3.70 -16.12 7.13
CA LYS A 305 3.03 -17.42 7.08
C LYS A 305 2.50 -17.72 5.69
N HIS A 306 1.85 -16.73 5.09
CA HIS A 306 1.08 -16.89 3.86
C HIS A 306 1.89 -16.63 2.59
N ALA A 307 3.05 -15.98 2.68
CA ALA A 307 3.95 -15.76 1.54
C ALA A 307 5.15 -16.72 1.49
N LEU A 308 5.19 -17.76 2.33
CA LEU A 308 6.26 -18.75 2.34
C LEU A 308 6.18 -19.64 1.08
N ALA A 309 7.27 -19.66 0.30
CA ALA A 309 7.41 -20.53 -0.87
C ALA A 309 8.12 -21.86 -0.57
N PHE A 310 9.02 -21.83 0.42
CA PHE A 310 9.95 -22.91 0.74
C PHE A 310 9.58 -23.60 2.06
N SER A 311 10.08 -24.83 2.24
CA SER A 311 9.68 -25.66 3.38
C SER A 311 10.21 -25.12 4.71
N THR A 312 9.39 -25.20 5.76
CA THR A 312 9.83 -25.01 7.15
C THR A 312 10.27 -26.32 7.82
N GLY A 313 10.02 -27.47 7.19
CA GLY A 313 10.38 -28.80 7.69
C GLY A 313 11.71 -29.32 7.15
N LYS A 314 12.04 -29.01 5.89
CA LYS A 314 13.33 -29.37 5.28
C LYS A 314 14.43 -28.50 5.87
N ARG A 315 15.59 -29.10 6.13
CA ARG A 315 16.72 -28.44 6.78
C ARG A 315 17.87 -28.22 5.79
N GLU A 316 18.49 -27.06 5.89
CA GLU A 316 19.63 -26.64 5.08
C GLU A 316 20.74 -26.13 6.00
N SER A 317 22.00 -26.40 5.64
CA SER A 317 23.14 -25.85 6.37
C SER A 317 23.37 -24.41 5.91
N ALA A 318 23.50 -23.49 6.87
CA ALA A 318 23.78 -22.09 6.64
C ALA A 318 24.99 -21.66 7.46
N GLU A 319 25.97 -21.04 6.83
CA GLU A 319 27.13 -20.46 7.50
C GLU A 319 27.03 -18.94 7.39
N LEU A 320 26.80 -18.26 8.52
CA LEU A 320 26.48 -16.85 8.56
C LEU A 320 27.74 -15.96 8.61
N LEU A 321 27.70 -14.85 7.89
CA LEU A 321 28.75 -13.80 7.91
C LEU A 321 28.81 -13.04 9.23
N ARG A 322 27.70 -12.98 9.97
CA ARG A 322 27.57 -12.31 11.27
C ARG A 322 26.37 -12.85 12.02
N ARG A 323 26.32 -12.60 13.33
CA ARG A 323 25.12 -12.82 14.13
C ARG A 323 23.95 -11.99 13.61
N VAL A 324 22.76 -12.59 13.55
CA VAL A 324 21.51 -11.93 13.15
C VAL A 324 20.36 -12.38 14.03
N GLU A 325 19.41 -11.46 14.22
CA GLU A 325 18.20 -11.69 15.01
C GLU A 325 17.01 -11.15 14.22
N PHE A 326 15.95 -11.94 14.05
CA PHE A 326 14.77 -11.57 13.26
C PHE A 326 13.61 -12.55 13.45
N GLU A 327 12.39 -12.06 13.19
CA GLU A 327 11.19 -12.90 13.10
C GLU A 327 10.97 -13.36 11.66
N PHE A 328 10.78 -14.66 11.44
CA PHE A 328 10.42 -15.22 10.13
C PHE A 328 9.75 -16.57 10.29
N ALA A 329 8.84 -16.92 9.38
CA ALA A 329 8.07 -18.17 9.46
C ALA A 329 7.29 -18.33 10.79
N GLY A 330 6.89 -17.22 11.42
CA GLY A 330 6.17 -17.19 12.69
C GLY A 330 7.00 -17.58 13.91
N GLN A 331 8.33 -17.49 13.82
CA GLN A 331 9.27 -17.77 14.92
C GLN A 331 10.34 -16.69 14.99
N GLU A 332 10.84 -16.44 16.21
CA GLU A 332 12.02 -15.61 16.45
C GLU A 332 13.29 -16.42 16.26
N TRP A 333 14.26 -15.87 15.55
CA TRP A 333 15.54 -16.50 15.26
C TRP A 333 16.67 -15.66 15.82
N ALA A 334 17.63 -16.31 16.48
CA ALA A 334 18.93 -15.74 16.84
C ALA A 334 20.01 -16.71 16.35
N LEU A 335 20.70 -16.34 15.27
CA LEU A 335 21.58 -17.23 14.52
C LEU A 335 22.99 -16.65 14.42
N GLU A 336 23.99 -17.53 14.57
CA GLU A 336 25.41 -17.18 14.48
C GLU A 336 26.23 -18.39 14.04
N GLY A 337 27.30 -18.16 13.27
CA GLY A 337 28.20 -19.22 12.80
C GLY A 337 27.54 -20.20 11.82
N ARG A 338 27.96 -21.47 11.87
CA ARG A 338 27.37 -22.55 11.07
C ARG A 338 26.21 -23.22 11.82
N VAL A 339 25.03 -23.18 11.23
CA VAL A 339 23.79 -23.69 11.82
C VAL A 339 22.98 -24.49 10.80
N LEU A 340 22.06 -25.32 11.30
CA LEU A 340 21.08 -26.03 10.48
C LEU A 340 19.71 -25.36 10.64
N VAL A 341 19.20 -24.75 9.58
CA VAL A 341 17.97 -23.93 9.60
C VAL A 341 16.94 -24.49 8.63
N PRO A 342 15.65 -24.13 8.75
CA PRO A 342 14.67 -24.46 7.73
C PRO A 342 15.05 -23.92 6.35
N GLU A 343 14.65 -24.60 5.28
CA GLU A 343 14.93 -24.20 3.90
C GLU A 343 14.47 -22.76 3.61
N ALA A 344 13.29 -22.37 4.08
CA ALA A 344 12.80 -20.99 3.96
C ALA A 344 13.72 -19.96 4.61
N ILE A 345 14.33 -20.30 5.75
CA ILE A 345 15.26 -19.42 6.46
C ILE A 345 16.60 -19.34 5.73
N ALA A 346 17.13 -20.47 5.25
CA ALA A 346 18.36 -20.48 4.47
C ALA A 346 18.21 -19.60 3.21
N VAL A 347 17.11 -19.75 2.47
CA VAL A 347 16.84 -18.94 1.27
C VAL A 347 16.72 -17.45 1.61
N PHE A 348 16.01 -17.11 2.70
CA PHE A 348 15.91 -15.73 3.17
C PHE A 348 17.29 -15.14 3.48
N LEU A 349 18.13 -15.87 4.24
CA LEU A 349 19.48 -15.42 4.60
C LEU A 349 20.39 -15.25 3.37
N ASP A 350 20.32 -16.14 2.39
CA ASP A 350 21.08 -16.03 1.14
C ASP A 350 20.62 -14.83 0.31
N GLY A 351 19.31 -14.60 0.21
CA GLY A 351 18.74 -13.43 -0.46
C GLY A 351 19.10 -12.09 0.20
N GLN A 352 19.32 -12.09 1.52
CA GLN A 352 19.85 -10.95 2.26
C GLN A 352 21.38 -10.81 2.13
N GLY A 353 22.05 -11.76 1.48
CA GLY A 353 23.50 -11.79 1.32
C GLY A 353 24.24 -12.04 2.63
N LEU A 354 23.65 -12.82 3.54
CA LEU A 354 24.18 -13.07 4.90
C LEU A 354 24.96 -14.39 5.04
N LEU A 355 25.06 -15.19 3.97
CA LEU A 355 25.77 -16.47 3.99
C LEU A 355 27.21 -16.36 3.44
N VAL A 356 28.11 -17.21 3.94
CA VAL A 356 29.48 -17.35 3.47
C VAL A 356 29.49 -18.09 2.12
N GLY A 357 30.18 -17.52 1.11
CA GLY A 357 30.29 -18.08 -0.24
C GLY A 357 29.11 -17.69 -1.13
N LYS A 358 29.34 -16.75 -2.05
CA LYS A 358 28.43 -16.41 -3.15
C LYS A 358 28.84 -17.13 -4.42
#